data_AF-A0AAW2R3B2-F1
#
_entry.id   AF-A0AAW2R3B2-F1
#
_cell.length_a   1.000
_cell.length_b   1.000
_cell.length_c   1.000
_cell.angle_alpha   90.00
_cell.angle_beta   90.00
_cell.angle_gamma   90.00
#
_symmetry.space_group_name_H-M   'P 1'
#
loop_
_entity.id
_entity.type
_entity.pdbx_description
1 polymer ?
#
loop_
_entity_poly.entity_id
_entity_poly.type
_entity_poly.pdbx_seq_one_letter_code
_entity_poly.pdbx_strand_id
1 'polypeptide(L)'
;MTIAIEQPEIGLQVDAKKIPSETNELILDGGFALPKLEPQGGFEAPEINSFGHSFRDYNAESERQKTVEEFYRLNHINQTYDFVKKMREKYGKLDRVEMSIWECCELLNDVVDDSDPDLDEPQIEHLLQTAEAIRKDYPDEDWLHLTALIHDLGKVLLLPIFGGLPQWAVVGDTFPLGCAFDESIVHHKYFKDNSDSHNSAYNTKNGVYQEGCGLENVVMSWGHDDYMYLVAKENGTTLPSSALFIVRYHSFYPLHRAGAYTHLMNEEDKENLKWLQIFNKYDLYSKSKVRVDVDKVKPYYLSLIEKLRITTIERKRVVGTLGFRLGMLRGKLRPNCIINHPVVPILLLIITTLRCHAWCK
;
A
#
# COMPACT_ATOMS: atom_id res chain seq x y z
N MET A 1 -75.35 27.98 20.25
CA MET A 1 -75.14 26.59 19.79
C MET A 1 -74.22 26.69 18.60
N THR A 2 -72.93 26.34 18.71
CA THR A 2 -72.43 25.00 19.00
C THR A 2 -71.13 25.06 19.82
N ILE A 3 -70.86 23.95 20.51
CA ILE A 3 -70.03 23.76 21.70
C ILE A 3 -68.52 23.86 21.41
N ALA A 4 -67.80 24.51 22.33
CA ALA A 4 -66.35 24.48 22.45
C ALA A 4 -65.90 23.17 23.12
N ILE A 5 -64.85 22.55 22.59
CA ILE A 5 -64.17 21.41 23.22
C ILE A 5 -62.72 21.84 23.44
N GLU A 6 -62.39 22.06 24.72
CA GLU A 6 -61.03 22.21 25.23
C GLU A 6 -60.27 20.88 25.06
N GLN A 7 -59.05 20.94 24.52
CA GLN A 7 -58.09 19.83 24.63
C GLN A 7 -57.13 20.10 25.79
N PRO A 8 -56.84 19.11 26.64
CA PRO A 8 -56.07 19.32 27.86
C PRO A 8 -54.57 19.27 27.60
N GLU A 9 -53.84 20.22 28.21
CA GLU A 9 -52.40 20.11 28.46
C GLU A 9 -52.15 18.94 29.41
N ILE A 10 -51.32 17.99 28.97
CA ILE A 10 -50.72 16.97 29.85
C ILE A 10 -49.21 17.16 29.77
N GLY A 11 -48.67 17.82 30.78
CA GLY A 11 -47.25 17.80 31.07
C GLY A 11 -46.84 16.43 31.61
N LEU A 12 -45.86 15.82 30.96
CA LEU A 12 -45.09 14.70 31.50
C LEU A 12 -43.62 14.90 31.14
N GLN A 13 -42.85 15.38 32.12
CA GLN A 13 -41.41 15.15 32.24
C GLN A 13 -41.18 13.64 32.33
N VAL A 14 -40.51 13.04 31.34
CA VAL A 14 -39.86 11.73 31.51
C VAL A 14 -38.56 11.72 30.69
N ASP A 15 -37.47 11.75 31.43
CA ASP A 15 -36.08 11.37 31.16
C ASP A 15 -35.66 10.99 29.73
N ALA A 16 -34.67 11.73 29.23
CA ALA A 16 -33.83 11.34 28.12
C ALA A 16 -33.12 10.00 28.41
N LYS A 17 -33.70 8.91 27.91
CA LYS A 17 -33.00 7.63 27.78
C LYS A 17 -31.88 7.82 26.76
N LYS A 18 -30.64 7.89 27.26
CA LYS A 18 -29.42 7.58 26.52
C LYS A 18 -29.64 6.28 25.74
N ILE A 19 -29.57 6.38 24.41
CA ILE A 19 -29.36 5.23 23.54
C ILE A 19 -27.94 4.73 23.88
N PRO A 20 -27.75 3.49 24.38
CA PRO A 20 -26.42 2.96 24.54
C PRO A 20 -25.81 2.78 23.15
N SER A 21 -24.63 3.37 22.90
CA SER A 21 -23.83 2.98 21.75
C SER A 21 -23.42 1.53 21.98
N GLU A 22 -24.03 0.60 21.26
CA GLU A 22 -23.53 -0.76 21.18
C GLU A 22 -22.21 -0.73 20.41
N THR A 23 -21.11 -0.54 21.15
CA THR A 23 -19.80 -1.00 20.72
C THR A 23 -19.88 -2.51 20.63
N ASN A 24 -20.04 -3.03 19.41
CA ASN A 24 -19.87 -4.45 19.13
C ASN A 24 -18.42 -4.84 19.47
N GLU A 25 -18.20 -5.27 20.71
CA GLU A 25 -17.00 -6.00 21.11
C GLU A 25 -16.97 -7.31 20.31
N LEU A 26 -16.07 -7.36 19.32
CA LEU A 26 -15.69 -8.60 18.66
C LEU A 26 -14.98 -9.50 19.68
N ILE A 27 -15.73 -10.43 20.27
CA ILE A 27 -15.17 -11.55 21.04
C ILE A 27 -14.56 -12.51 20.03
N LEU A 28 -13.24 -12.49 19.92
CA LEU A 28 -12.47 -13.37 19.03
C LEU A 28 -12.00 -14.61 19.80
N ASP A 29 -12.47 -15.78 19.37
CA ASP A 29 -11.98 -17.09 19.80
C ASP A 29 -10.97 -17.60 18.77
N GLY A 30 -9.72 -17.88 19.19
CA GLY A 30 -8.70 -18.45 18.31
C GLY A 30 -7.29 -17.85 18.39
N GLY A 31 -6.54 -18.23 19.42
CA GLY A 31 -5.20 -18.82 19.21
C GLY A 31 -3.98 -17.97 18.79
N PHE A 32 -4.08 -16.66 18.56
CA PHE A 32 -2.95 -15.74 18.57
C PHE A 32 -3.31 -14.50 19.39
N ALA A 33 -2.60 -14.27 20.49
CA ALA A 33 -2.82 -13.08 21.30
C ALA A 33 -2.27 -11.86 20.55
N LEU A 34 -3.16 -11.10 19.90
CA LEU A 34 -2.91 -9.67 19.69
C LEU A 34 -2.55 -9.07 21.05
N PRO A 35 -1.49 -8.25 21.18
CA PRO A 35 -1.17 -7.64 22.46
C PRO A 35 -2.40 -6.88 22.96
N LYS A 36 -3.02 -7.35 24.06
CA LYS A 36 -3.95 -6.55 24.85
C LYS A 36 -3.12 -5.51 25.61
N LEU A 37 -2.68 -4.51 24.88
CA LEU A 37 -2.32 -3.22 25.47
C LEU A 37 -3.47 -2.30 25.09
N GLU A 38 -4.48 -2.24 25.97
CA GLU A 38 -5.25 -1.01 26.14
C GLU A 38 -4.27 -0.01 26.76
N PRO A 39 -3.65 0.91 25.99
CA PRO A 39 -2.71 1.84 26.58
C PRO A 39 -3.56 2.87 27.31
N GLN A 40 -3.35 3.05 28.61
CA GLN A 40 -3.77 4.28 29.26
C GLN A 40 -3.07 5.44 28.54
N GLY A 41 -3.78 6.12 27.63
CA GLY A 41 -3.24 7.21 26.79
C GLY A 41 -2.89 6.86 25.34
N GLY A 42 -3.53 5.85 24.73
CA GLY A 42 -3.38 5.51 23.30
C GLY A 42 -3.85 6.60 22.32
N PHE A 43 -3.73 6.36 21.02
CA PHE A 43 -4.22 7.29 19.99
C PHE A 43 -5.75 7.39 20.02
N GLU A 44 -6.23 8.60 20.32
CA GLU A 44 -7.64 8.99 20.27
C GLU A 44 -7.96 9.53 18.87
N ALA A 45 -8.83 8.84 18.13
CA ALA A 45 -9.26 9.27 16.82
C ALA A 45 -10.13 10.55 16.95
N PRO A 46 -9.83 11.63 16.22
CA PRO A 46 -10.68 12.82 16.21
C PRO A 46 -12.06 12.52 15.63
N GLU A 47 -13.08 13.24 16.12
CA GLU A 47 -14.46 13.10 15.64
C GLU A 47 -14.67 13.73 14.24
N ILE A 48 -13.86 14.73 13.88
CA ILE A 48 -13.95 15.50 12.63
C ILE A 48 -12.57 15.66 11.98
N ASN A 49 -12.53 15.76 10.64
CA ASN A 49 -11.31 15.91 9.86
C ASN A 49 -10.73 17.34 9.94
N SER A 50 -9.59 17.57 9.28
CA SER A 50 -8.88 18.87 9.27
C SER A 50 -9.67 20.02 8.63
N PHE A 51 -10.77 19.73 7.95
CA PHE A 51 -11.70 20.67 7.33
C PHE A 51 -12.99 20.86 8.14
N GLY A 52 -13.16 20.15 9.26
CA GLY A 52 -14.34 20.24 10.13
C GLY A 52 -15.53 19.39 9.70
N HIS A 53 -15.31 18.43 8.80
CA HIS A 53 -16.34 17.49 8.33
C HIS A 53 -16.12 16.08 8.92
N SER A 54 -17.12 15.21 8.78
CA SER A 54 -16.93 13.78 9.04
C SER A 54 -15.89 13.21 8.07
N PHE A 55 -15.03 12.31 8.57
CA PHE A 55 -14.04 11.63 7.73
C PHE A 55 -14.70 10.86 6.58
N ARG A 56 -14.11 10.97 5.38
CA ARG A 56 -14.59 10.28 4.16
C ARG A 56 -16.05 10.58 3.80
N ASP A 57 -16.50 11.82 4.05
CA ASP A 57 -17.82 12.25 3.61
C ASP A 57 -17.78 12.71 2.14
N TYR A 58 -18.10 11.79 1.23
CA TYR A 58 -18.18 12.06 -0.21
C TYR A 58 -19.45 12.83 -0.62
N ASN A 59 -20.41 13.00 0.30
CA ASN A 59 -21.67 13.69 0.04
C ASN A 59 -21.71 15.10 0.64
N ALA A 60 -20.79 15.44 1.55
CA ALA A 60 -20.65 16.79 2.08
C ALA A 60 -20.42 17.81 0.96
N GLU A 61 -21.23 18.87 0.96
CA GLU A 61 -20.99 20.04 0.10
C GLU A 61 -19.64 20.65 0.48
N SER A 62 -18.66 20.50 -0.41
CA SER A 62 -17.31 21.05 -0.24
C SER A 62 -16.73 21.46 -1.59
N GLU A 63 -15.77 22.38 -1.57
CA GLU A 63 -15.05 22.79 -2.79
C GLU A 63 -14.36 21.60 -3.49
N ARG A 64 -13.95 20.57 -2.72
CA ARG A 64 -13.31 19.35 -3.24
C ARG A 64 -14.30 18.34 -3.83
N GLN A 65 -15.58 18.39 -3.47
CA GLN A 65 -16.56 17.36 -3.83
C GLN A 65 -16.61 17.06 -5.34
N LYS A 66 -16.65 18.11 -6.18
CA LYS A 66 -16.69 17.96 -7.64
C LYS A 66 -15.41 17.33 -8.19
N THR A 67 -14.26 17.69 -7.62
CA THR A 67 -12.95 17.14 -8.01
C THR A 67 -12.89 15.66 -7.66
N VAL A 68 -13.29 15.28 -6.44
CA VAL A 68 -13.31 13.89 -5.97
C VAL A 68 -14.31 13.04 -6.77
N GLU A 69 -15.50 13.56 -7.06
CA GLU A 69 -16.50 12.83 -7.87
C GLU A 69 -16.02 12.62 -9.31
N GLU A 70 -15.43 13.63 -9.95
CA GLU A 70 -14.88 13.51 -11.30
C GLU A 70 -13.67 12.57 -11.34
N PHE A 71 -12.82 12.61 -10.31
CA PHE A 71 -11.73 11.67 -10.12
C PHE A 71 -12.25 10.22 -10.12
N TYR A 72 -13.24 9.91 -9.28
CA TYR A 72 -13.77 8.55 -9.17
C TYR A 72 -14.55 8.14 -10.42
N ARG A 73 -15.22 9.08 -11.10
CA ARG A 73 -15.82 8.82 -12.40
C ARG A 73 -14.76 8.36 -13.42
N LEU A 74 -13.65 9.06 -13.55
CA LEU A 74 -12.57 8.69 -14.47
C LEU A 74 -11.90 7.38 -14.05
N ASN A 75 -11.68 7.17 -12.75
CA ASN A 75 -11.14 5.92 -12.22
C ASN A 75 -12.04 4.73 -12.62
N HIS A 76 -13.32 4.77 -12.26
CA HIS A 76 -14.24 3.65 -12.50
C HIS A 76 -14.49 3.37 -13.97
N ILE A 77 -14.38 4.36 -14.86
CA ILE A 77 -14.54 4.15 -16.31
C ILE A 77 -13.30 3.47 -16.91
N ASN A 78 -12.10 3.86 -16.46
CA ASN A 78 -10.86 3.51 -17.16
C ASN A 78 -10.06 2.36 -16.51
N GLN A 79 -10.30 2.06 -15.24
CA GLN A 79 -9.74 0.87 -14.57
C GLN A 79 -10.44 -0.38 -15.14
N THR A 80 -9.76 -1.04 -16.08
CA THR A 80 -10.20 -2.30 -16.68
C THR A 80 -9.18 -3.39 -16.43
N TYR A 81 -9.62 -4.64 -16.46
CA TYR A 81 -8.79 -5.82 -16.26
C TYR A 81 -7.59 -5.83 -17.22
N ASP A 82 -7.81 -5.46 -18.48
CA ASP A 82 -6.75 -5.35 -19.50
C ASP A 82 -5.80 -4.16 -19.27
N PHE A 83 -6.33 -3.01 -18.83
CA PHE A 83 -5.50 -1.85 -18.47
C PHE A 83 -4.53 -2.23 -17.35
N VAL A 84 -5.04 -2.80 -16.25
CA VAL A 84 -4.21 -3.15 -15.09
C VAL A 84 -3.16 -4.20 -15.43
N LYS A 85 -3.50 -5.22 -16.22
CA LYS A 85 -2.50 -6.20 -16.67
C LYS A 85 -1.32 -5.55 -17.39
N LYS A 86 -1.60 -4.59 -18.28
CA LYS A 86 -0.55 -3.81 -18.97
C LYS A 86 0.24 -2.94 -18.01
N MET A 87 -0.41 -2.33 -17.01
CA MET A 87 0.28 -1.53 -16.00
C MET A 87 1.21 -2.36 -15.14
N ARG A 88 0.76 -3.51 -14.64
CA ARG A 88 1.61 -4.47 -13.90
C ARG A 88 2.79 -4.95 -14.73
N GLU A 89 2.59 -5.28 -16.01
CA GLU A 89 3.69 -5.65 -16.91
C GLU A 89 4.70 -4.51 -17.10
N LYS A 90 4.21 -3.29 -17.30
CA LYS A 90 5.03 -2.11 -17.53
C LYS A 90 5.84 -1.73 -16.30
N TYR A 91 5.20 -1.64 -15.14
CA TYR A 91 5.77 -1.12 -13.91
C TYR A 91 6.43 -2.18 -13.03
N GLY A 92 6.08 -3.46 -13.20
CA GLY A 92 6.79 -4.56 -12.54
C GLY A 92 8.23 -4.79 -13.03
N LYS A 93 8.68 -4.03 -14.05
CA LYS A 93 10.08 -4.03 -14.49
C LYS A 93 10.99 -3.30 -13.51
N LEU A 94 10.47 -2.28 -12.83
CA LEU A 94 11.21 -1.42 -11.89
C LEU A 94 12.52 -0.89 -12.51
N ASP A 95 12.42 -0.19 -13.64
CA ASP A 95 13.54 0.21 -14.49
C ASP A 95 13.53 1.70 -14.90
N ARG A 96 12.87 2.56 -14.14
CA ARG A 96 12.74 4.01 -14.40
C ARG A 96 13.72 4.83 -13.60
N VAL A 97 13.76 4.67 -12.27
CA VAL A 97 14.63 5.46 -11.38
C VAL A 97 14.98 4.72 -10.08
N GLU A 98 16.28 4.56 -9.85
CA GLU A 98 16.80 4.12 -8.55
C GLU A 98 16.86 5.31 -7.60
N MET A 99 16.13 5.23 -6.48
CA MET A 99 16.00 6.30 -5.48
C MET A 99 15.80 5.67 -4.11
N SER A 100 16.38 6.26 -3.06
CA SER A 100 16.18 5.79 -1.70
C SER A 100 14.76 6.07 -1.19
N ILE A 101 14.31 5.31 -0.19
CA ILE A 101 12.99 5.53 0.43
C ILE A 101 12.87 6.95 0.99
N TRP A 102 13.92 7.48 1.61
CA TRP A 102 13.83 8.80 2.22
C TRP A 102 13.79 9.93 1.17
N GLU A 103 14.58 9.80 0.09
CA GLU A 103 14.48 10.72 -1.06
C GLU A 103 13.08 10.67 -1.69
N CYS A 104 12.47 9.49 -1.75
CA CYS A 104 11.09 9.32 -2.20
C CYS A 104 10.08 10.07 -1.30
N CYS A 105 10.23 9.95 0.03
CA CYS A 105 9.42 10.73 0.98
C CYS A 105 9.57 12.24 0.75
N GLU A 106 10.79 12.73 0.56
CA GLU A 106 11.08 14.16 0.32
C GLU A 106 10.49 14.64 -1.02
N LEU A 107 10.52 13.81 -2.05
CA LEU A 107 10.02 14.14 -3.39
C LEU A 107 8.50 14.24 -3.48
N LEU A 108 7.77 13.49 -2.65
CA LEU A 108 6.31 13.52 -2.63
C LEU A 108 5.72 14.76 -1.94
N ASN A 109 6.54 15.63 -1.36
CA ASN A 109 6.07 16.88 -0.76
C ASN A 109 5.39 17.84 -1.74
N ASP A 110 5.69 17.72 -3.04
CA ASP A 110 5.10 18.54 -4.09
C ASP A 110 3.83 17.92 -4.72
N VAL A 111 3.34 16.80 -4.18
CA VAL A 111 2.18 16.06 -4.68
C VAL A 111 0.96 16.29 -3.80
N VAL A 112 -0.15 16.69 -4.42
CA VAL A 112 -1.47 16.81 -3.77
C VAL A 112 -2.37 15.68 -4.27
N ASP A 113 -3.00 14.95 -3.35
CA ASP A 113 -3.92 13.84 -3.64
C ASP A 113 -5.34 14.36 -3.90
N ASP A 114 -5.81 14.27 -5.15
CA ASP A 114 -7.14 14.75 -5.56
C ASP A 114 -8.28 13.83 -5.10
N SER A 115 -7.99 12.63 -4.61
CA SER A 115 -8.99 11.67 -4.14
C SER A 115 -9.33 11.82 -2.65
N ASP A 116 -8.42 12.45 -1.88
CA ASP A 116 -8.57 12.62 -0.45
C ASP A 116 -9.47 13.83 -0.11
N PRO A 117 -10.61 13.62 0.57
CA PRO A 117 -11.44 14.71 1.05
C PRO A 117 -10.96 15.31 2.38
N ASP A 118 -9.95 14.73 3.03
CA ASP A 118 -9.61 14.98 4.44
C ASP A 118 -8.30 15.75 4.67
N LEU A 119 -7.42 15.91 3.67
CA LEU A 119 -6.08 16.52 3.84
C LEU A 119 -5.60 17.43 2.67
N ASP A 120 -4.78 18.43 3.02
CA ASP A 120 -4.04 19.34 2.11
C ASP A 120 -2.54 19.52 2.48
N GLU A 121 -2.03 18.77 3.46
CA GLU A 121 -0.64 18.85 3.91
C GLU A 121 0.33 18.08 3.00
N PRO A 122 1.65 18.38 3.04
CA PRO A 122 2.65 17.62 2.30
C PRO A 122 2.62 16.14 2.64
N GLN A 123 2.82 15.29 1.63
CA GLN A 123 2.71 13.83 1.79
C GLN A 123 3.65 13.27 2.88
N ILE A 124 4.84 13.85 3.11
CA ILE A 124 5.74 13.37 4.18
C ILE A 124 5.13 13.52 5.58
N GLU A 125 4.32 14.55 5.81
CA GLU A 125 3.67 14.77 7.11
C GLU A 125 2.63 13.67 7.34
N HIS A 126 1.83 13.31 6.33
CA HIS A 126 0.90 12.18 6.41
C HIS A 126 1.60 10.87 6.77
N LEU A 127 2.69 10.56 6.07
CA LEU A 127 3.47 9.34 6.31
C LEU A 127 4.01 9.29 7.75
N LEU A 128 4.58 10.41 8.22
CA LEU A 128 5.17 10.49 9.56
C LEU A 128 4.10 10.56 10.67
N GLN A 129 2.97 11.22 10.44
CA GLN A 129 1.84 11.25 11.37
C GLN A 129 1.30 9.84 11.60
N THR A 130 1.09 9.10 10.51
CA THR A 130 0.64 7.70 10.58
C THR A 130 1.66 6.85 11.32
N ALA A 131 2.94 6.95 10.95
CA ALA A 131 4.00 6.14 11.53
C ALA A 131 4.25 6.45 13.03
N GLU A 132 4.28 7.73 13.43
CA GLU A 132 4.48 8.12 14.83
C GLU A 132 3.25 7.82 15.70
N ALA A 133 2.03 7.92 15.15
CA ALA A 133 0.83 7.53 15.88
C ALA A 133 0.79 6.02 16.16
N ILE A 134 1.15 5.19 15.16
CA ILE A 134 1.32 3.74 15.38
C ILE A 134 2.43 3.49 16.39
N ARG A 135 3.59 4.14 16.24
CA ARG A 135 4.74 3.94 17.13
C ARG A 135 4.46 4.24 18.58
N LYS A 136 3.56 5.19 18.85
CA LYS A 136 3.10 5.50 20.21
C LYS A 136 2.34 4.34 20.84
N ASP A 137 1.45 3.70 20.07
CA ASP A 137 0.54 2.66 20.56
C ASP A 137 1.13 1.24 20.48
N TYR A 138 2.03 1.00 19.52
CA TYR A 138 2.67 -0.28 19.24
C TYR A 138 4.19 -0.18 19.23
N PRO A 139 4.84 0.27 20.33
CA PRO A 139 6.27 0.64 20.34
C PRO A 139 7.24 -0.48 19.94
N ASP A 140 6.82 -1.74 20.06
CA ASP A 140 7.64 -2.92 19.76
C ASP A 140 7.44 -3.44 18.31
N GLU A 141 6.49 -2.88 17.55
CA GLU A 141 6.13 -3.33 16.19
C GLU A 141 6.83 -2.49 15.11
N ASP A 142 8.15 -2.52 15.11
CA ASP A 142 8.97 -1.69 14.21
C ASP A 142 8.68 -1.86 12.71
N TRP A 143 8.30 -3.07 12.29
CA TRP A 143 7.85 -3.35 10.92
C TRP A 143 6.58 -2.58 10.56
N LEU A 144 5.68 -2.35 11.52
CA LEU A 144 4.43 -1.62 11.30
C LEU A 144 4.69 -0.11 11.18
N HIS A 145 5.66 0.41 11.93
CA HIS A 145 6.11 1.80 11.80
C HIS A 145 6.68 2.06 10.40
N LEU A 146 7.52 1.14 9.91
CA LEU A 146 8.06 1.26 8.56
C LEU A 146 6.96 1.08 7.50
N THR A 147 6.02 0.15 7.71
CA THR A 147 4.87 -0.05 6.83
C THR A 147 4.08 1.26 6.67
N ALA A 148 3.85 1.98 7.76
CA ALA A 148 3.23 3.30 7.72
C ALA A 148 4.07 4.38 7.03
N LEU A 149 5.39 4.36 7.16
CA LEU A 149 6.21 5.31 6.41
C LEU A 149 6.13 5.08 4.89
N ILE A 150 5.97 3.81 4.46
CA ILE A 150 6.09 3.47 3.03
C ILE A 150 4.77 3.30 2.28
N HIS A 151 3.64 3.14 2.97
CA HIS A 151 2.37 2.70 2.36
C HIS A 151 1.98 3.52 1.11
N ASP A 152 2.18 4.83 1.20
CA ASP A 152 1.75 5.79 0.19
C ASP A 152 2.85 6.18 -0.81
N LEU A 153 4.05 5.61 -0.69
CA LEU A 153 5.18 5.97 -1.56
C LEU A 153 4.97 5.57 -3.02
N GLY A 154 3.99 4.72 -3.32
CA GLY A 154 3.60 4.44 -4.70
C GLY A 154 2.99 5.64 -5.44
N LYS A 155 2.64 6.72 -4.73
CA LYS A 155 2.20 7.99 -5.32
C LYS A 155 3.24 8.64 -6.22
N VAL A 156 4.50 8.20 -6.18
CA VAL A 156 5.55 8.67 -7.09
C VAL A 156 5.21 8.48 -8.56
N LEU A 157 4.30 7.55 -8.88
CA LEU A 157 3.77 7.35 -10.23
C LEU A 157 3.16 8.62 -10.86
N LEU A 158 2.75 9.61 -10.05
CA LEU A 158 2.28 10.92 -10.50
C LEU A 158 3.39 11.80 -11.08
N LEU A 159 4.64 11.53 -10.70
CA LEU A 159 5.78 12.34 -11.11
C LEU A 159 6.22 11.97 -12.53
N PRO A 160 6.60 12.96 -13.36
CA PRO A 160 7.02 12.71 -14.75
C PRO A 160 8.14 11.66 -14.89
N ILE A 161 9.08 11.63 -13.93
CA ILE A 161 10.21 10.68 -13.95
C ILE A 161 9.77 9.21 -13.76
N PHE A 162 8.65 8.97 -13.07
CA PHE A 162 8.03 7.65 -12.93
C PHE A 162 6.94 7.39 -13.99
N GLY A 163 6.62 8.38 -14.82
CA GLY A 163 5.72 8.24 -15.96
C GLY A 163 4.58 9.23 -16.00
N GLY A 164 4.37 10.04 -14.95
CA GLY A 164 3.36 11.10 -14.94
C GLY A 164 1.95 10.57 -15.17
N LEU A 165 1.58 9.50 -14.45
CA LEU A 165 0.25 8.92 -14.59
C LEU A 165 -0.83 9.91 -14.11
N PRO A 166 -2.04 9.87 -14.69
CA PRO A 166 -3.15 10.64 -14.16
C PRO A 166 -3.51 10.16 -12.75
N GLN A 167 -4.00 11.06 -11.90
CA GLN A 167 -4.38 10.78 -10.51
C GLN A 167 -5.25 9.52 -10.38
N TRP A 168 -6.26 9.37 -11.25
CA TRP A 168 -7.19 8.23 -11.21
C TRP A 168 -6.52 6.86 -11.40
N ALA A 169 -5.30 6.82 -11.95
CA ALA A 169 -4.51 5.60 -12.13
C ALA A 169 -3.41 5.43 -11.06
N VAL A 170 -3.44 6.22 -9.99
CA VAL A 170 -2.44 6.18 -8.90
C VAL A 170 -3.10 6.15 -7.53
N VAL A 171 -3.98 7.10 -7.21
CA VAL A 171 -4.54 7.26 -5.86
C VAL A 171 -5.98 6.72 -5.78
N GLY A 172 -6.63 6.90 -4.63
CA GLY A 172 -8.03 6.55 -4.40
C GLY A 172 -8.28 5.10 -3.99
N ASP A 173 -9.53 4.83 -3.59
CA ASP A 173 -9.98 3.51 -3.17
C ASP A 173 -9.79 2.47 -4.29
N THR A 174 -9.37 1.27 -3.92
CA THR A 174 -9.14 0.16 -4.84
C THR A 174 -10.27 -0.87 -4.81
N PHE A 175 -10.42 -1.61 -5.91
CA PHE A 175 -11.44 -2.64 -6.07
C PHE A 175 -10.98 -3.78 -6.99
N PRO A 176 -11.54 -4.99 -6.87
CA PRO A 176 -11.26 -6.10 -7.76
C PRO A 176 -11.80 -5.86 -9.17
N LEU A 177 -11.00 -6.20 -10.17
CA LEU A 177 -11.38 -6.27 -11.58
C LEU A 177 -11.61 -7.72 -11.98
N GLY A 178 -12.32 -7.97 -13.08
CA GLY A 178 -12.55 -9.34 -13.56
C GLY A 178 -13.63 -10.11 -12.78
N CYS A 179 -14.34 -9.45 -11.86
CA CYS A 179 -15.57 -9.89 -11.22
C CYS A 179 -16.54 -8.70 -11.08
N ALA A 180 -17.77 -8.95 -10.64
CA ALA A 180 -18.77 -7.89 -10.49
C ALA A 180 -18.33 -6.80 -9.49
N PHE A 181 -18.63 -5.55 -9.83
CA PHE A 181 -18.41 -4.40 -8.96
C PHE A 181 -19.48 -4.33 -7.88
N ASP A 182 -19.06 -4.40 -6.61
CA ASP A 182 -19.92 -4.35 -5.44
C ASP A 182 -20.42 -2.93 -5.16
N GLU A 183 -21.67 -2.77 -4.73
CA GLU A 183 -22.30 -1.47 -4.49
C GLU A 183 -21.64 -0.65 -3.36
N SER A 184 -20.82 -1.30 -2.52
CA SER A 184 -20.03 -0.63 -1.49
C SER A 184 -18.86 0.21 -2.04
N ILE A 185 -18.49 0.05 -3.31
CA ILE A 185 -17.47 0.88 -3.95
C ILE A 185 -18.01 2.31 -4.07
N VAL A 186 -17.23 3.28 -3.60
CA VAL A 186 -17.59 4.71 -3.65
C VAL A 186 -18.00 5.11 -5.07
N HIS A 187 -19.03 5.93 -5.23
CA HIS A 187 -19.56 6.35 -6.54
C HIS A 187 -19.80 5.20 -7.56
N HIS A 188 -20.27 4.03 -7.09
CA HIS A 188 -20.56 2.84 -7.90
C HIS A 188 -21.33 3.10 -9.21
N LYS A 189 -22.22 4.09 -9.21
CA LYS A 189 -23.03 4.53 -10.37
C LYS A 189 -22.23 4.72 -11.67
N TYR A 190 -20.93 5.00 -11.60
CA TYR A 190 -20.07 5.21 -12.77
C TYR A 190 -19.56 3.93 -13.44
N PHE A 191 -19.63 2.78 -12.76
CA PHE A 191 -19.27 1.50 -13.38
C PHE A 191 -20.19 1.12 -14.54
N LYS A 192 -21.37 1.73 -14.66
CA LYS A 192 -22.26 1.54 -15.83
C LYS A 192 -21.57 1.87 -17.15
N ASP A 193 -20.57 2.75 -17.12
CA ASP A 193 -19.83 3.24 -18.30
C ASP A 193 -18.47 2.52 -18.45
N ASN A 194 -18.12 1.59 -17.56
CA ASN A 194 -16.93 0.75 -17.66
C ASN A 194 -17.19 -0.41 -18.62
N SER A 195 -16.28 -0.65 -19.57
CA SER A 195 -16.40 -1.75 -20.55
C SER A 195 -16.47 -3.14 -19.90
N ASP A 196 -15.80 -3.34 -18.75
CA ASP A 196 -15.79 -4.63 -18.05
C ASP A 196 -17.16 -4.99 -17.44
N SER A 197 -17.99 -4.00 -17.11
CA SER A 197 -19.37 -4.22 -16.63
C SER A 197 -20.26 -4.89 -17.67
N HIS A 198 -19.89 -4.80 -18.95
CA HIS A 198 -20.61 -5.44 -20.06
C HIS A 198 -19.97 -6.75 -20.52
N ASN A 199 -18.85 -7.14 -19.90
CA ASN A 199 -18.19 -8.39 -20.21
C ASN A 199 -18.83 -9.56 -19.44
N SER A 200 -19.40 -10.52 -20.17
CA SER A 200 -20.06 -11.69 -19.58
C SER A 200 -19.13 -12.60 -18.77
N ALA A 201 -17.81 -12.49 -18.94
CA ALA A 201 -16.85 -13.22 -18.12
C ALA A 201 -16.63 -12.56 -16.74
N TYR A 202 -16.91 -11.26 -16.60
CA TYR A 202 -16.59 -10.48 -15.40
C TYR A 202 -17.84 -10.12 -14.59
N ASN A 203 -19.01 -10.04 -15.20
CA ASN A 203 -20.23 -9.53 -14.56
C ASN A 203 -20.92 -10.49 -13.56
N THR A 204 -20.23 -11.53 -13.07
CA THR A 204 -20.74 -12.42 -12.02
C THR A 204 -19.97 -12.20 -10.71
N LYS A 205 -20.52 -12.67 -9.58
CA LYS A 205 -19.92 -12.50 -8.24
C LYS A 205 -18.43 -12.87 -8.18
N ASN A 206 -18.04 -13.96 -8.84
CA ASN A 206 -16.65 -14.41 -8.86
C ASN A 206 -15.96 -14.08 -10.19
N GLY A 207 -16.70 -13.84 -11.27
CA GLY A 207 -16.15 -13.59 -12.60
C GLY A 207 -15.13 -14.65 -13.00
N VAL A 208 -13.88 -14.26 -13.18
CA VAL A 208 -12.77 -15.17 -13.53
C VAL A 208 -12.11 -15.89 -12.35
N TYR A 209 -12.52 -15.59 -11.12
CA TYR A 209 -11.87 -16.10 -9.91
C TYR A 209 -12.55 -17.35 -9.36
N GLN A 210 -11.77 -18.14 -8.63
CA GLN A 210 -12.29 -19.21 -7.78
C GLN A 210 -12.60 -18.65 -6.39
N GLU A 211 -13.61 -19.21 -5.73
CA GLU A 211 -13.89 -18.86 -4.33
C GLU A 211 -12.71 -19.26 -3.44
N GLY A 212 -12.31 -18.37 -2.53
CA GLY A 212 -11.15 -18.56 -1.66
C GLY A 212 -9.81 -18.61 -2.37
N CYS A 213 -9.70 -18.05 -3.59
CA CYS A 213 -8.46 -18.10 -4.36
C CYS A 213 -7.29 -17.31 -3.74
N GLY A 214 -7.55 -16.47 -2.75
CA GLY A 214 -6.56 -15.58 -2.18
C GLY A 214 -6.49 -14.27 -2.94
N LEU A 215 -6.50 -13.15 -2.23
CA LEU A 215 -6.45 -11.81 -2.83
C LEU A 215 -5.18 -11.60 -3.66
N GLU A 216 -4.11 -12.34 -3.37
CA GLU A 216 -2.87 -12.27 -4.15
C GLU A 216 -3.05 -12.68 -5.62
N ASN A 217 -4.07 -13.49 -5.91
CA ASN A 217 -4.47 -13.96 -7.24
C ASN A 217 -5.57 -13.10 -7.88
N VAL A 218 -6.07 -12.10 -7.16
CA VAL A 218 -7.06 -11.14 -7.65
C VAL A 218 -6.35 -9.96 -8.31
N VAL A 219 -6.84 -9.56 -9.49
CA VAL A 219 -6.40 -8.34 -10.16
C VAL A 219 -7.15 -7.17 -9.54
N MET A 220 -6.45 -6.37 -8.74
CA MET A 220 -6.96 -5.12 -8.16
C MET A 220 -6.81 -3.96 -9.15
N SER A 221 -7.66 -2.95 -9.08
CA SER A 221 -7.46 -1.66 -9.76
C SER A 221 -6.04 -1.14 -9.54
N TRP A 222 -5.39 -0.63 -10.59
CA TRP A 222 -3.99 -0.22 -10.52
C TRP A 222 -3.81 1.09 -9.76
N GLY A 223 -2.82 1.16 -8.87
CA GLY A 223 -2.51 2.34 -8.08
C GLY A 223 -1.23 2.20 -7.25
N HIS A 224 -1.07 3.13 -6.31
CA HIS A 224 0.06 3.22 -5.39
C HIS A 224 0.23 1.96 -4.53
N ASP A 225 -0.85 1.35 -4.05
CA ASP A 225 -0.82 0.09 -3.27
C ASP A 225 -0.05 -1.02 -4.01
N ASP A 226 -0.50 -1.33 -5.23
CA ASP A 226 -0.01 -2.48 -5.98
C ASP A 226 1.40 -2.23 -6.52
N TYR A 227 1.71 -0.99 -6.89
CA TYR A 227 3.06 -0.59 -7.25
C TYR A 227 4.03 -0.68 -6.07
N MET A 228 3.66 -0.16 -4.89
CA MET A 228 4.53 -0.21 -3.72
C MET A 228 4.72 -1.65 -3.20
N TYR A 229 3.69 -2.49 -3.34
CA TYR A 229 3.82 -3.93 -3.12
C TYR A 229 4.84 -4.58 -4.07
N LEU A 230 4.79 -4.27 -5.38
CA LEU A 230 5.76 -4.77 -6.35
C LEU A 230 7.18 -4.32 -6.00
N VAL A 231 7.37 -3.05 -5.65
CA VAL A 231 8.63 -2.48 -5.17
C VAL A 231 9.17 -3.27 -3.98
N ALA A 232 8.37 -3.43 -2.93
CA ALA A 232 8.79 -4.13 -1.72
C ALA A 232 9.15 -5.61 -2.01
N LYS A 233 8.34 -6.29 -2.82
CA LYS A 233 8.53 -7.70 -3.17
C LYS A 233 9.78 -7.94 -4.02
N GLU A 234 9.95 -7.19 -5.11
CA GLU A 234 11.04 -7.40 -6.07
C GLU A 234 12.40 -6.93 -5.51
N ASN A 235 12.40 -5.98 -4.57
CA ASN A 235 13.61 -5.54 -3.89
C ASN A 235 14.03 -6.51 -2.75
N GLY A 236 13.22 -7.52 -2.46
CA GLY A 236 13.54 -8.58 -1.49
C GLY A 236 13.52 -8.12 -0.05
N THR A 237 12.53 -7.29 0.31
CA THR A 237 12.27 -6.83 1.68
C THR A 237 12.20 -7.99 2.68
N THR A 238 12.48 -7.71 3.95
CA THR A 238 12.24 -8.64 5.07
C THR A 238 10.99 -8.31 5.87
N LEU A 239 10.14 -7.42 5.35
CA LEU A 239 8.83 -7.14 5.93
C LEU A 239 7.96 -8.42 6.01
N PRO A 240 7.18 -8.60 7.09
CA PRO A 240 6.28 -9.74 7.23
C PRO A 240 5.13 -9.70 6.21
N SER A 241 4.41 -10.82 6.06
CA SER A 241 3.26 -10.90 5.14
C SER A 241 2.17 -9.88 5.48
N SER A 242 1.93 -9.62 6.78
CA SER A 242 1.00 -8.58 7.25
C SER A 242 1.35 -7.18 6.73
N ALA A 243 2.63 -6.81 6.73
CA ALA A 243 3.10 -5.54 6.18
C ALA A 243 2.85 -5.44 4.66
N LEU A 244 3.17 -6.49 3.91
CA LEU A 244 2.95 -6.54 2.47
C LEU A 244 1.45 -6.51 2.13
N PHE A 245 0.63 -7.13 2.96
CA PHE A 245 -0.83 -7.10 2.84
C PHE A 245 -1.38 -5.69 3.09
N ILE A 246 -0.91 -5.01 4.15
CA ILE A 246 -1.26 -3.61 4.41
C ILE A 246 -0.90 -2.74 3.21
N VAL A 247 0.36 -2.76 2.76
CA VAL A 247 0.79 -1.94 1.62
C VAL A 247 -0.09 -2.18 0.38
N ARG A 248 -0.46 -3.43 0.11
CA ARG A 248 -1.20 -3.80 -1.11
C ARG A 248 -2.71 -3.53 -1.06
N TYR A 249 -3.30 -3.45 0.14
CA TYR A 249 -4.76 -3.43 0.29
C TYR A 249 -5.27 -2.33 1.23
N HIS A 250 -4.44 -1.37 1.64
CA HIS A 250 -4.86 -0.28 2.51
C HIS A 250 -5.87 0.68 1.88
N SER A 251 -5.92 0.73 0.54
CA SER A 251 -6.96 1.45 -0.19
C SER A 251 -8.20 0.59 -0.49
N PHE A 252 -8.22 -0.70 -0.12
CA PHE A 252 -9.32 -1.62 -0.46
C PHE A 252 -10.51 -1.50 0.50
N TYR A 253 -11.06 -0.29 0.62
CA TYR A 253 -12.16 0.05 1.53
C TYR A 253 -13.41 -0.83 1.41
N PRO A 254 -13.87 -1.24 0.21
CA PRO A 254 -14.96 -2.21 0.09
C PRO A 254 -14.73 -3.48 0.93
N LEU A 255 -13.48 -3.95 1.04
CA LEU A 255 -13.15 -5.10 1.89
C LEU A 255 -13.09 -4.71 3.36
N HIS A 256 -12.13 -3.86 3.76
CA HIS A 256 -11.80 -3.70 5.18
C HIS A 256 -12.77 -2.79 5.96
N ARG A 257 -13.63 -2.03 5.26
CA ARG A 257 -14.70 -1.21 5.86
C ARG A 257 -16.09 -1.80 5.65
N ALA A 258 -16.41 -2.28 4.44
CA ALA A 258 -17.76 -2.77 4.12
C ALA A 258 -17.93 -4.30 4.17
N GLY A 259 -16.84 -5.07 4.27
CA GLY A 259 -16.88 -6.53 4.32
C GLY A 259 -17.21 -7.20 2.97
N ALA A 260 -17.16 -6.45 1.86
CA ALA A 260 -17.33 -6.98 0.52
C ALA A 260 -16.13 -7.84 0.12
N TYR A 261 -16.31 -8.68 -0.91
CA TYR A 261 -15.25 -9.52 -1.50
C TYR A 261 -14.58 -10.56 -0.58
N THR A 262 -15.11 -10.79 0.62
CA THR A 262 -14.61 -11.81 1.57
C THR A 262 -14.64 -13.23 1.00
N HIS A 263 -15.48 -13.51 -0.01
CA HIS A 263 -15.52 -14.79 -0.72
C HIS A 263 -14.27 -15.06 -1.57
N LEU A 264 -13.43 -14.06 -1.86
CA LEU A 264 -12.18 -14.25 -2.59
C LEU A 264 -10.98 -14.52 -1.67
N MET A 265 -11.12 -14.25 -0.37
CA MET A 265 -10.03 -14.36 0.62
C MET A 265 -9.69 -15.80 0.97
N ASN A 266 -8.39 -16.08 1.10
CA ASN A 266 -7.90 -17.30 1.74
C ASN A 266 -7.72 -17.10 3.27
N GLU A 267 -7.22 -18.10 3.99
CA GLU A 267 -7.02 -17.99 5.45
C GLU A 267 -5.92 -16.99 5.84
N GLU A 268 -4.85 -16.86 5.04
CA GLU A 268 -3.79 -15.89 5.29
C GLU A 268 -4.30 -14.44 5.15
N ASP A 269 -5.14 -14.18 4.16
CA ASP A 269 -5.79 -12.88 3.98
C ASP A 269 -6.65 -12.49 5.19
N LYS A 270 -7.37 -13.46 5.78
CA LYS A 270 -8.23 -13.23 6.95
C LYS A 270 -7.41 -12.84 8.18
N GLU A 271 -6.25 -13.46 8.37
CA GLU A 271 -5.34 -13.10 9.46
C GLU A 271 -4.71 -11.73 9.23
N ASN A 272 -4.27 -11.44 8.00
CA ASN A 272 -3.67 -10.15 7.67
C ASN A 272 -4.68 -8.99 7.67
N LEU A 273 -5.96 -9.26 7.40
CA LEU A 273 -7.02 -8.25 7.46
C LEU A 273 -7.14 -7.62 8.86
N LYS A 274 -6.85 -8.36 9.93
CA LYS A 274 -6.83 -7.84 11.30
C LYS A 274 -5.79 -6.73 11.45
N TRP A 275 -4.59 -6.94 10.91
CA TRP A 275 -3.52 -5.94 10.90
C TRP A 275 -3.84 -4.75 10.01
N LEU A 276 -4.50 -4.98 8.88
CA LEU A 276 -4.96 -3.90 8.00
C LEU A 276 -6.00 -3.00 8.69
N GLN A 277 -6.94 -3.58 9.44
CA GLN A 277 -7.92 -2.80 10.20
C GLN A 277 -7.26 -1.95 11.29
N ILE A 278 -6.24 -2.49 11.98
CA ILE A 278 -5.41 -1.73 12.93
C ILE A 278 -4.74 -0.56 12.20
N PHE A 279 -4.04 -0.84 11.11
CA PHE A 279 -3.34 0.17 10.31
C PHE A 279 -4.27 1.29 9.83
N ASN A 280 -5.44 0.94 9.27
CA ASN A 280 -6.36 1.89 8.67
C ASN A 280 -6.88 2.94 9.67
N LYS A 281 -6.98 2.58 10.96
CA LYS A 281 -7.28 3.55 12.03
C LYS A 281 -6.28 4.71 12.00
N TYR A 282 -4.99 4.41 11.92
CA TYR A 282 -3.94 5.43 11.99
C TYR A 282 -3.82 6.20 10.68
N ASP A 283 -3.85 5.51 9.54
CA ASP A 283 -3.82 6.13 8.22
C ASP A 283 -4.96 7.17 8.06
N LEU A 284 -6.18 6.80 8.46
CA LEU A 284 -7.31 7.71 8.33
C LEU A 284 -7.30 8.83 9.38
N TYR A 285 -7.12 8.48 10.65
CA TYR A 285 -7.44 9.40 11.75
C TYR A 285 -6.25 10.21 12.26
N SER A 286 -5.01 9.82 11.95
CA SER A 286 -3.82 10.57 12.39
C SER A 286 -3.58 11.86 11.61
N LYS A 287 -4.29 12.05 10.48
CA LYS A 287 -4.25 13.24 9.64
C LYS A 287 -4.53 14.50 10.44
N SER A 288 -3.51 15.35 10.59
CA SER A 288 -3.53 16.49 11.50
C SER A 288 -2.82 17.71 10.92
N LYS A 289 -3.18 18.91 11.41
CA LYS A 289 -2.41 20.14 11.15
C LYS A 289 -1.16 20.26 12.02
N VAL A 290 -1.02 19.40 13.03
CA VAL A 290 0.19 19.34 13.87
C VAL A 290 1.26 18.55 13.14
N ARG A 291 2.35 19.24 12.78
CA ARG A 291 3.46 18.66 12.03
C ARG A 291 4.41 17.86 12.90
N VAL A 292 5.00 16.83 12.32
CA VAL A 292 6.06 16.02 12.94
C VAL A 292 7.40 16.71 12.70
N ASP A 293 8.26 16.76 13.71
CA ASP A 293 9.63 17.23 13.56
C ASP A 293 10.45 16.20 12.77
N VAL A 294 10.53 16.42 11.46
CA VAL A 294 11.17 15.53 10.48
C VAL A 294 12.63 15.24 10.87
N ASP A 295 13.40 16.27 11.23
CA ASP A 295 14.83 16.12 11.56
C ASP A 295 15.04 15.26 12.80
N LYS A 296 14.12 15.35 13.77
CA LYS A 296 14.17 14.55 14.99
C LYS A 296 13.87 13.07 14.75
N VAL A 297 12.93 12.76 13.85
CA VAL A 297 12.49 11.36 13.62
C VAL A 297 13.25 10.66 12.48
N LYS A 298 13.82 11.40 11.53
CA LYS A 298 14.56 10.88 10.38
C LYS A 298 15.62 9.82 10.73
N PRO A 299 16.47 9.99 11.77
CA PRO A 299 17.46 8.97 12.12
C PRO A 299 16.83 7.62 12.50
N TYR A 300 15.67 7.64 13.16
CA TYR A 300 14.96 6.42 13.53
C TYR A 300 14.45 5.68 12.28
N TYR A 301 13.76 6.36 11.38
CA TYR A 301 13.20 5.75 10.19
C TYR A 301 14.26 5.28 9.20
N LEU A 302 15.37 6.01 9.05
CA LEU A 302 16.52 5.54 8.27
C LEU A 302 17.07 4.21 8.82
N SER A 303 17.12 4.05 10.14
CA SER A 303 17.55 2.79 10.75
C SER A 303 16.61 1.62 10.45
N LEU A 304 15.29 1.86 10.35
CA LEU A 304 14.30 0.85 9.98
C LEU A 304 14.39 0.47 8.51
N ILE A 305 14.57 1.45 7.62
CA ILE A 305 14.76 1.26 6.18
C ILE A 305 15.95 0.33 5.92
N GLU A 306 17.06 0.54 6.64
CA GLU A 306 18.24 -0.33 6.58
C GLU A 306 17.95 -1.73 7.16
N LYS A 307 17.37 -1.79 8.36
CA LYS A 307 17.06 -3.06 9.06
C LYS A 307 16.16 -3.98 8.23
N LEU A 308 15.12 -3.43 7.60
CA LEU A 308 14.08 -4.17 6.89
C LEU A 308 14.32 -4.29 5.38
N ARG A 309 15.49 -3.81 4.90
CA ARG A 309 16.02 -4.01 3.55
C ARG A 309 15.13 -3.48 2.43
N ILE A 310 14.39 -2.41 2.67
CA ILE A 310 13.66 -1.68 1.65
C ILE A 310 14.40 -0.39 1.33
N THR A 311 15.61 -0.49 0.77
CA THR A 311 16.47 0.70 0.67
C THR A 311 16.13 1.62 -0.50
N THR A 312 15.41 1.10 -1.51
CA THR A 312 15.19 1.80 -2.79
C THR A 312 13.82 1.46 -3.37
N ILE A 313 13.29 2.32 -4.27
CA ILE A 313 12.02 2.11 -4.98
C ILE A 313 12.21 1.19 -6.20
N GLU A 314 13.16 1.44 -7.11
CA GLU A 314 13.29 0.63 -8.34
C GLU A 314 14.66 -0.03 -8.55
N ARG A 315 15.19 -0.70 -7.52
CA ARG A 315 16.44 -1.48 -7.66
C ARG A 315 16.17 -2.97 -7.75
N LYS A 316 16.05 -3.51 -8.97
CA LYS A 316 15.92 -4.96 -9.14
C LYS A 316 17.14 -5.72 -8.61
N ARG A 317 16.92 -6.66 -7.68
CA ARG A 317 18.01 -7.52 -7.20
C ARG A 317 18.48 -8.41 -8.34
N VAL A 318 19.69 -8.18 -8.83
CA VAL A 318 20.35 -9.10 -9.78
C VAL A 318 20.71 -10.36 -9.00
N VAL A 319 19.87 -11.40 -9.07
CA VAL A 319 20.22 -12.73 -8.58
C VAL A 319 21.25 -13.31 -9.55
N GLY A 320 22.53 -13.04 -9.28
CA GLY A 320 23.64 -13.58 -10.05
C GLY A 320 23.66 -15.11 -9.97
N THR A 321 23.24 -15.78 -11.04
CA THR A 321 23.53 -17.20 -11.25
C THR A 321 24.98 -17.36 -11.67
N LEU A 322 25.92 -17.18 -10.72
CA LEU A 322 27.30 -17.59 -10.93
C LEU A 322 27.41 -19.10 -10.66
N GLY A 323 26.87 -19.89 -11.60
CA GLY A 323 27.06 -21.33 -11.62
C GLY A 323 28.49 -21.66 -12.03
N PHE A 324 29.42 -21.73 -11.07
CA PHE A 324 30.72 -22.37 -11.26
C PHE A 324 30.49 -23.86 -11.60
N ARG A 325 30.44 -24.20 -12.89
CA ARG A 325 30.61 -25.58 -13.34
C ARG A 325 32.08 -25.95 -13.17
N LEU A 326 32.42 -26.57 -12.04
CA LEU A 326 33.68 -27.28 -11.88
C LEU A 326 33.60 -28.57 -12.73
N GLY A 327 33.92 -28.45 -14.03
CA GLY A 327 34.04 -29.58 -14.93
C GLY A 327 35.28 -30.41 -14.58
N MET A 328 35.09 -31.46 -13.81
CA MET A 328 36.12 -32.44 -13.46
C MET A 328 36.40 -33.33 -14.69
N LEU A 329 37.32 -32.89 -15.55
CA LEU A 329 37.86 -33.70 -16.66
C LEU A 329 38.80 -34.77 -16.10
N ARG A 330 38.28 -35.98 -15.84
CA ARG A 330 39.08 -37.19 -15.67
C ARG A 330 39.45 -37.77 -17.05
N GLY A 331 40.53 -37.27 -17.63
CA GLY A 331 41.19 -37.89 -18.78
C GLY A 331 42.23 -38.93 -18.33
N LYS A 332 41.95 -40.21 -18.59
CA LYS A 332 42.92 -41.32 -18.49
C LYS A 332 43.95 -41.18 -19.63
N LEU A 333 45.24 -41.09 -19.29
CA LEU A 333 46.33 -41.34 -20.23
C LEU A 333 47.26 -42.41 -19.63
N ARG A 334 47.45 -43.50 -20.39
CA ARG A 334 48.46 -44.54 -20.14
C ARG A 334 49.80 -44.13 -20.77
N PRO A 335 50.93 -44.67 -20.27
CA PRO A 335 52.25 -44.07 -20.43
C PRO A 335 53.03 -44.69 -21.60
N ASN A 336 53.95 -43.92 -22.19
CA ASN A 336 55.27 -44.41 -22.60
C ASN A 336 56.20 -43.26 -22.98
N CYS A 337 57.36 -43.22 -22.29
CA CYS A 337 58.70 -42.80 -22.76
C CYS A 337 58.89 -41.33 -23.22
N ILE A 338 59.96 -40.58 -22.91
CA ILE A 338 61.29 -40.85 -22.34
C ILE A 338 61.92 -39.46 -22.01
N ILE A 339 62.51 -39.35 -20.80
CA ILE A 339 63.78 -38.65 -20.46
C ILE A 339 63.94 -37.12 -20.71
N ASN A 340 63.93 -36.29 -19.64
CA ASN A 340 65.11 -35.65 -18.99
C ASN A 340 64.74 -34.40 -18.12
N HIS A 341 65.31 -34.35 -16.92
CA HIS A 341 65.30 -33.32 -15.84
C HIS A 341 66.00 -31.98 -16.21
N PRO A 342 66.09 -30.96 -15.31
CA PRO A 342 65.19 -30.46 -14.24
C PRO A 342 65.03 -28.90 -14.22
N VAL A 343 64.37 -28.40 -13.16
CA VAL A 343 64.53 -27.08 -12.48
C VAL A 343 63.41 -26.03 -12.71
N VAL A 344 62.79 -25.69 -11.58
CA VAL A 344 61.87 -24.56 -11.24
C VAL A 344 62.68 -23.60 -10.34
N PRO A 345 62.30 -22.34 -9.99
CA PRO A 345 61.29 -21.35 -10.46
C PRO A 345 61.94 -19.97 -10.80
N ILE A 346 61.16 -18.92 -11.13
CA ILE A 346 61.22 -17.56 -10.50
C ILE A 346 60.29 -16.51 -11.17
N LEU A 347 59.64 -15.71 -10.31
CA LEU A 347 59.04 -14.34 -10.40
C LEU A 347 58.00 -13.99 -11.50
N LEU A 348 56.78 -13.50 -11.17
CA LEU A 348 56.36 -12.20 -10.58
C LEU A 348 56.33 -11.05 -11.61
N LEU A 349 55.13 -10.62 -12.04
CA LEU A 349 54.73 -9.25 -12.46
C LEU A 349 53.25 -9.31 -12.94
N ILE A 350 52.23 -8.74 -12.28
CA ILE A 350 51.91 -7.35 -11.90
C ILE A 350 51.41 -6.47 -13.08
N ILE A 351 50.09 -6.21 -13.05
CA ILE A 351 49.37 -4.93 -13.25
C ILE A 351 48.99 -4.47 -14.68
N THR A 352 47.65 -4.34 -14.84
CA THR A 352 46.82 -3.26 -15.48
C THR A 352 47.23 -2.73 -16.87
N THR A 353 46.45 -2.01 -17.67
CA THR A 353 45.15 -1.31 -17.69
C THR A 353 44.94 -0.99 -19.18
N LEU A 354 43.73 -0.60 -19.61
CA LEU A 354 43.47 0.62 -20.41
C LEU A 354 42.13 0.54 -21.14
N ARG A 355 41.28 1.54 -20.88
CA ARG A 355 40.79 2.47 -21.93
C ARG A 355 40.03 3.64 -21.29
N CYS A 356 40.74 4.75 -21.14
CA CYS A 356 40.15 6.09 -21.32
C CYS A 356 40.75 6.64 -22.63
N HIS A 357 39.89 7.14 -23.51
CA HIS A 357 40.20 7.97 -24.68
C HIS A 357 39.69 9.38 -24.32
N ALA A 358 40.56 10.39 -24.28
CA ALA A 358 40.83 11.34 -25.38
C ALA A 358 39.67 12.36 -25.55
N TRP A 359 39.86 13.69 -25.65
CA TRP A 359 41.01 14.44 -26.15
C TRP A 359 40.88 15.96 -25.88
N CYS A 360 42.03 16.67 -25.82
CA CYS A 360 42.42 17.99 -26.37
C CYS A 360 41.45 19.21 -26.31
N LYS A 361 41.88 20.47 -26.21
CA LYS A 361 43.18 21.16 -26.27
C LYS A 361 42.98 22.58 -25.75
#